data_AF-A0A3D2SRT4-F1
#
_entry.id   AF-A0A3D2SRT4-F1
#
_cell.length_a   1.000
_cell.length_b   1.000
_cell.length_c   1.000
_cell.angle_alpha   90.00
_cell.angle_beta   90.00
_cell.angle_gamma   90.00
#
_symmetry.space_group_name_H-M   'P 1'
#
loop_
_entity.id
_entity.type
_entity.pdbx_description
1 polymer ?
#
loop_
_entity_poly.entity_id
_entity_poly.type
_entity_poly.pdbx_seq_one_letter_code
_entity_poly.pdbx_strand_id
1 'polypeptide(L)'
;MENEQFPTKKLSLWQVVIVGIAYMTPMTVFDTFGIVSETTDGRVPLAYLLALVAMLLTAISYARFSRCSERPGSAYSYTAESCGATAGFFVGWCALLDYLLLPLINALLAGIYLHALIPAMPYWFWVMLAAALVTLVNCFRIQILANLSLLFVFAPIVLMLVFIYLVIKGIGT
;
A
#
# COMPACT_ATOMS: atom_id res chain seq x y z
N MET A 1 -22.85 5.55 36.21
CA MET A 1 -22.93 5.29 34.76
C MET A 1 -21.74 4.43 34.44
N GLU A 2 -21.99 3.14 34.25
CA GLU A 2 -21.00 2.09 34.04
C GLU A 2 -20.28 2.34 32.72
N ASN A 3 -18.94 2.36 32.75
CA ASN A 3 -18.14 2.47 31.52
C ASN A 3 -18.33 1.16 30.74
N GLU A 4 -19.23 1.16 29.76
CA GLU A 4 -19.28 0.11 28.75
C GLU A 4 -18.00 0.19 27.89
N GLN A 5 -16.93 -0.42 28.41
CA GLN A 5 -15.75 -0.73 27.63
C GLN A 5 -16.13 -1.80 26.61
N PHE A 6 -16.51 -1.35 25.41
CA PHE A 6 -16.58 -2.21 24.24
C PHE A 6 -15.27 -3.00 24.13
N PRO A 7 -15.30 -4.35 24.20
CA PRO A 7 -14.07 -5.14 24.15
C PRO A 7 -13.44 -4.96 22.77
N THR A 8 -12.36 -4.18 22.71
CA THR A 8 -11.58 -4.02 21.49
C THR A 8 -10.91 -5.36 21.18
N LYS A 9 -11.37 -6.02 20.12
CA LYS A 9 -10.82 -7.30 19.68
C LYS A 9 -9.35 -7.05 19.25
N LYS A 10 -8.41 -7.45 20.11
CA LYS A 10 -6.98 -7.30 19.84
C LYS A 10 -6.58 -8.29 18.75
N LEU A 11 -5.97 -7.80 17.68
CA LEU A 11 -5.42 -8.62 16.62
C LEU A 11 -4.23 -9.44 17.15
N SER A 12 -4.15 -10.71 16.78
CA SER A 12 -2.95 -11.52 17.00
C SER A 12 -1.79 -10.98 16.17
N LEU A 13 -0.54 -11.15 16.64
CA LEU A 13 0.65 -10.72 15.91
C LEU A 13 0.68 -11.23 14.47
N TRP A 14 0.28 -12.49 14.26
CA TRP A 14 0.14 -13.07 12.92
C TRP A 14 -0.88 -12.35 12.05
N GLN A 15 -2.01 -11.92 12.62
CA GLN A 15 -3.04 -11.18 11.89
C GLN A 15 -2.52 -9.79 11.51
N VAL A 16 -1.76 -9.13 12.39
CA VAL A 16 -1.14 -7.83 12.09
C VAL A 16 -0.12 -7.94 10.96
N VAL A 17 0.72 -8.98 10.96
CA VAL A 17 1.70 -9.22 9.89
C VAL A 17 1.01 -9.48 8.56
N ILE A 18 -0.02 -10.34 8.53
CA ILE A 18 -0.77 -10.63 7.30
C ILE A 18 -1.45 -9.36 6.76
N VAL A 19 -2.07 -8.56 7.62
CA VAL A 19 -2.68 -7.28 7.23
C VAL A 19 -1.63 -6.29 6.70
N GLY A 20 -0.44 -6.23 7.30
CA GLY A 20 0.66 -5.40 6.80
C GLY A 20 1.12 -5.83 5.40
N ILE A 21 1.32 -7.13 5.17
CA ILE A 21 1.69 -7.68 3.86
C ILE A 21 0.60 -7.40 2.83
N ALA A 22 -0.67 -7.58 3.21
CA ALA A 22 -1.82 -7.26 2.37
C ALA A 22 -1.83 -5.80 1.94
N TYR A 23 -1.56 -4.89 2.88
CA TYR A 23 -1.55 -3.44 2.66
C TYR A 23 -0.39 -2.99 1.76
N MET A 24 0.76 -3.66 1.80
CA MET A 24 1.87 -3.34 0.89
C MET A 24 1.55 -3.63 -0.58
N THR A 25 0.54 -4.45 -0.89
CA THR A 25 0.15 -4.83 -2.26
C THR A 25 1.37 -5.18 -3.14
N PRO A 26 2.02 -6.35 -2.93
CA PRO A 26 3.26 -6.72 -3.62
C PRO A 26 3.19 -6.70 -5.16
N MET A 27 1.98 -6.81 -5.71
CA MET A 27 1.72 -6.75 -7.14
C MET A 27 2.08 -5.39 -7.76
N THR A 28 2.03 -4.30 -7.00
CA THR A 28 2.32 -2.94 -7.50
C THR A 28 3.74 -2.80 -8.07
N VAL A 29 4.66 -3.69 -7.70
CA VAL A 29 5.98 -3.76 -8.32
C VAL A 29 5.86 -4.01 -9.82
N PHE A 30 4.95 -4.89 -10.26
CA PHE A 30 4.78 -5.22 -11.69
C PHE A 30 4.28 -4.04 -12.52
N ASP A 31 3.58 -3.08 -11.91
CA ASP A 31 3.04 -1.92 -12.62
C ASP A 31 4.15 -1.01 -13.17
N THR A 32 5.28 -0.92 -12.46
CA THR A 32 6.39 -0.01 -12.79
C THR A 32 7.66 -0.74 -13.23
N PHE A 33 7.86 -2.00 -12.80
CA PHE A 33 9.10 -2.73 -13.03
C PHE A 33 9.45 -2.83 -14.51
N GLY A 34 8.49 -3.11 -15.40
CA GLY A 34 8.75 -3.25 -16.84
C GLY A 34 9.28 -1.95 -17.46
N ILE A 35 8.53 -0.86 -17.30
CA ILE A 35 8.85 0.46 -17.88
C ILE A 35 10.16 1.01 -17.31
N VAL A 36 10.36 0.87 -15.99
CA VAL A 36 11.57 1.37 -15.33
C VAL A 36 12.78 0.49 -15.67
N SER A 37 12.59 -0.82 -15.88
CA SER A 37 13.69 -1.71 -16.28
C SER A 37 14.21 -1.41 -17.67
N GLU A 38 13.32 -1.09 -18.61
CA GLU A 38 13.70 -0.67 -19.96
C GLU A 38 14.50 0.64 -19.94
N THR A 39 14.07 1.60 -19.14
CA THR A 39 14.72 2.93 -19.05
C THR A 39 16.01 2.93 -18.23
N THR A 40 16.28 1.90 -17.42
CA THR A 40 17.44 1.84 -16.51
C THR A 40 18.44 0.72 -16.81
N ASP A 41 18.35 0.11 -18.00
CA ASP A 41 19.18 -1.03 -18.43
C ASP A 41 19.17 -2.20 -17.42
N GLY A 42 18.01 -2.49 -16.82
CA GLY A 42 17.87 -3.61 -15.87
C GLY A 42 18.48 -3.39 -14.49
N ARG A 43 18.84 -2.14 -14.11
CA ARG A 43 19.39 -1.83 -12.78
C ARG A 43 18.34 -1.73 -11.66
N VAL A 44 17.07 -1.93 -11.98
CA VAL A 44 15.93 -1.88 -11.05
C VAL A 44 16.10 -2.75 -9.80
N PRO A 45 16.59 -4.00 -9.88
CA PRO A 45 16.77 -4.84 -8.68
C PRO A 45 17.74 -4.23 -7.66
N LEU A 46 18.80 -3.57 -8.12
CA LEU A 46 19.76 -2.89 -7.22
C LEU A 46 19.11 -1.71 -6.49
N ALA A 47 18.26 -0.95 -7.18
CA ALA A 47 17.48 0.12 -6.56
C ALA A 47 16.52 -0.42 -5.49
N TYR A 48 15.86 -1.56 -5.76
CA TYR A 48 15.02 -2.23 -4.76
C TYR A 48 15.80 -2.71 -3.54
N LEU A 49 17.02 -3.24 -3.71
CA LEU A 49 17.88 -3.62 -2.58
C LEU A 49 18.26 -2.41 -1.72
N LEU A 50 18.60 -1.29 -2.35
CA LEU A 50 18.93 -0.07 -1.62
C LEU A 50 17.71 0.51 -0.89
N ALA A 51 16.54 0.50 -1.54
CA ALA A 51 15.28 0.88 -0.91
C ALA A 51 14.91 -0.04 0.28
N LEU A 52 15.16 -1.35 0.15
CA LEU A 52 14.95 -2.31 1.24
C LEU A 52 15.79 -1.96 2.46
N VAL A 53 17.08 -1.65 2.28
CA VAL A 53 17.95 -1.23 3.39
C VAL A 53 17.40 0.02 4.09
N ALA A 54 16.99 1.03 3.33
CA ALA A 54 16.39 2.24 3.89
C ALA A 54 15.10 1.93 4.68
N MET A 55 14.19 1.11 4.11
CA MET A 55 12.96 0.68 4.78
C MET A 55 13.21 -0.13 6.05
N LEU A 56 14.25 -0.97 6.08
CA LEU A 56 14.64 -1.71 7.28
C LEU A 56 15.11 -0.78 8.40
N LEU A 57 15.90 0.25 8.07
CA LEU A 57 16.31 1.25 9.05
C LEU A 57 15.10 2.00 9.64
N THR A 58 14.14 2.36 8.78
CA THR A 58 12.86 2.94 9.21
C THR A 58 12.11 1.97 10.13
N ALA A 59 11.92 0.71 9.72
CA ALA A 59 11.20 -0.29 10.50
C ALA A 59 11.81 -0.54 11.89
N ILE A 60 13.15 -0.62 11.98
CA ILE A 60 13.86 -0.76 13.25
C ILE A 60 13.62 0.45 14.14
N SER A 61 13.61 1.66 13.57
CA SER A 61 13.36 2.89 14.34
C SER A 61 11.95 2.89 14.94
N TYR A 62 10.93 2.57 14.13
CA TYR A 62 9.55 2.40 14.62
C TYR A 62 9.42 1.29 15.66
N ALA A 63 10.12 0.16 15.49
CA ALA A 63 10.09 -0.96 16.43
C ALA A 63 10.72 -0.60 17.79
N ARG A 64 11.70 0.31 17.83
CA ARG A 64 12.27 0.82 19.08
C ARG A 64 11.31 1.81 19.75
N PHE A 65 10.71 2.72 18.98
CA PHE A 65 9.73 3.68 19.51
C PHE A 65 8.48 3.01 20.07
N SER A 66 7.95 1.99 19.39
CA SER A 66 6.76 1.26 19.85
C SER A 66 6.94 0.55 21.20
N ARG A 67 8.19 0.28 21.62
CA ARG A 67 8.51 -0.29 22.93
C ARG A 67 8.64 0.76 24.03
N CYS A 68 8.96 2.00 23.67
CA CYS A 68 9.20 3.09 24.62
C CYS A 68 7.99 3.99 24.83
N SER A 69 7.13 4.17 23.81
CA SER A 69 5.96 5.03 23.91
C SER A 69 4.82 4.33 24.65
N GLU A 70 4.33 4.95 25.74
CA GLU A 70 3.22 4.45 26.57
C GLU A 70 1.85 4.58 25.90
N ARG A 71 1.77 5.39 24.81
CA ARG A 71 0.53 5.62 24.06
C ARG A 71 0.60 4.96 22.69
N PRO A 72 -0.45 4.23 22.26
CA PRO A 72 -0.59 3.83 20.86
C PRO A 72 -0.62 5.10 20.00
N GLY A 73 0.35 5.24 19.10
CA GLY A 73 0.53 6.44 18.29
C GLY A 73 0.95 6.09 16.86
N SER A 74 0.66 6.99 15.94
CA SER A 74 1.12 6.91 14.55
C SER A 74 2.49 7.60 14.41
N ALA A 75 3.08 7.58 13.22
CA ALA A 75 4.30 8.31 12.83
C ALA A 75 4.36 9.72 13.42
N TYR A 76 3.25 10.46 13.32
CA TYR A 76 3.07 11.78 13.91
C TYR A 76 3.42 11.83 15.41
N SER A 77 2.87 10.91 16.20
CA SER A 77 3.03 10.88 17.65
C SER A 77 4.47 10.59 18.05
N TYR A 78 5.10 9.63 17.37
CA TYR A 78 6.50 9.27 17.64
C TYR A 78 7.46 10.41 17.26
N THR A 79 7.23 11.11 16.16
CA THR A 79 8.07 12.25 15.76
C THR A 79 7.82 13.48 16.64
N ALA A 80 6.57 13.73 17.05
CA ALA A 80 6.25 14.81 17.96
C ALA A 80 6.91 14.63 19.34
N GLU A 81 6.96 13.40 19.84
CA GLU A 81 7.56 13.05 21.13
C GLU A 81 9.10 13.11 21.10
N SER A 82 9.73 12.72 19.97
CA SER A 82 11.20 12.67 19.85
C SER A 82 11.85 13.94 19.31
N CYS A 83 11.25 14.58 18.30
CA CYS A 83 11.81 15.71 17.57
C CYS A 83 11.05 17.03 17.80
N GLY A 84 10.00 17.02 18.62
CA GLY A 84 9.18 18.19 18.94
C GLY A 84 7.94 18.37 18.05
N ALA A 85 7.03 19.22 18.50
CA ALA A 85 5.70 19.37 17.91
C ALA A 85 5.70 19.89 16.46
N THR A 86 6.68 20.71 16.07
CA THR A 86 6.81 21.24 14.70
C THR A 86 7.17 20.13 13.71
N ALA A 87 8.16 19.29 14.05
CA ALA A 87 8.52 18.13 13.23
C ALA A 87 7.37 17.13 13.15
N GLY A 88 6.67 16.91 14.27
CA GLY A 88 5.43 16.12 14.30
C GLY A 88 4.38 16.65 13.31
N PHE A 89 4.10 17.96 13.33
CA PHE A 89 3.13 18.59 12.41
C PHE A 89 3.46 18.33 10.93
N PHE A 90 4.71 18.48 10.52
CA PHE A 90 5.13 18.17 9.15
C PHE A 90 4.93 16.70 8.79
N VAL A 91 5.29 15.78 9.68
CA VAL A 91 5.06 14.34 9.47
C VAL A 91 3.57 14.02 9.35
N GLY A 92 2.72 14.68 10.17
CA GLY A 92 1.27 14.56 10.06
C GLY A 92 0.74 15.00 8.70
N TRP A 93 1.24 16.13 8.18
CA TRP A 93 0.90 16.62 6.84
C TRP A 93 1.37 15.68 5.73
N CYS A 94 2.60 15.17 5.82
CA CYS A 94 3.11 14.18 4.86
C CYS A 94 2.25 12.92 4.85
N ALA A 95 1.84 12.41 6.03
CA ALA A 95 0.96 11.25 6.12
C ALA A 95 -0.42 11.52 5.52
N LEU A 96 -1.01 12.71 5.77
CA LEU A 96 -2.28 13.10 5.16
C LEU A 96 -2.20 13.17 3.63
N LEU A 97 -1.11 13.73 3.10
CA LEU A 97 -0.88 13.79 1.66
C LEU A 97 -0.69 12.38 1.07
N ASP A 98 0.04 11.50 1.75
CA ASP A 98 0.20 10.11 1.32
C ASP A 98 -1.17 9.40 1.18
N TYR A 99 -2.04 9.55 2.18
CA TYR A 99 -3.40 9.01 2.13
C TYR A 99 -4.28 9.60 1.02
N LEU A 100 -4.04 10.85 0.61
CA LEU A 100 -4.79 11.49 -0.48
C LEU A 100 -4.26 11.12 -1.87
N LEU A 101 -2.93 11.01 -2.00
CA LEU A 101 -2.25 10.77 -3.27
C LEU A 101 -2.29 9.29 -3.68
N LEU A 102 -2.26 8.36 -2.74
CA LEU A 102 -2.31 6.93 -3.04
C LEU A 102 -3.58 6.52 -3.83
N PRO A 103 -4.80 6.90 -3.42
CA PRO A 103 -6.01 6.63 -4.22
C PRO A 103 -5.98 7.30 -5.59
N LEU A 104 -5.43 8.52 -5.68
CA LEU A 104 -5.34 9.27 -6.92
C LEU A 104 -4.43 8.57 -7.93
N ILE A 105 -3.25 8.12 -7.51
CA ILE A 105 -2.31 7.37 -8.34
C ILE A 105 -2.97 6.07 -8.83
N ASN A 106 -3.67 5.35 -7.95
CA ASN A 106 -4.38 4.12 -8.34
C ASN A 106 -5.49 4.37 -9.37
N ALA A 107 -6.24 5.47 -9.27
CA ALA A 107 -7.24 5.85 -10.27
C ALA A 107 -6.62 6.19 -11.63
N LEU A 108 -5.45 6.84 -11.63
CA LEU A 108 -4.69 7.13 -12.86
C LEU A 108 -4.18 5.84 -13.51
N LEU A 109 -3.58 4.92 -12.75
CA LEU A 109 -3.13 3.62 -13.26
C LEU A 109 -4.30 2.82 -13.84
N ALA A 110 -5.42 2.75 -13.13
CA ALA A 110 -6.64 2.11 -13.64
C ALA A 110 -7.09 2.74 -14.97
N GLY A 111 -7.02 4.07 -15.08
CA GLY A 111 -7.27 4.79 -16.32
C GLY A 111 -6.34 4.39 -17.47
N ILE A 112 -5.03 4.26 -17.20
CA ILE A 112 -4.02 3.85 -18.18
C ILE A 112 -4.31 2.42 -18.67
N TYR A 113 -4.56 1.48 -17.76
CA TYR A 113 -4.83 0.08 -18.12
C TYR A 113 -6.14 -0.07 -18.89
N LEU A 114 -7.22 0.58 -18.46
CA LEU A 114 -8.52 0.50 -19.14
C LEU A 114 -8.49 1.18 -20.51
N HIS A 115 -7.76 2.28 -20.65
CA HIS A 115 -7.55 2.94 -21.94
C HIS A 115 -6.72 2.08 -22.89
N ALA A 116 -5.71 1.35 -22.38
CA ALA A 116 -4.94 0.41 -23.18
C ALA A 116 -5.78 -0.79 -23.68
N LEU A 117 -6.76 -1.24 -22.88
CA LEU A 117 -7.68 -2.32 -23.24
C LEU A 117 -8.79 -1.85 -24.20
N ILE A 118 -9.36 -0.67 -23.96
CA ILE A 118 -10.47 -0.10 -24.72
C ILE A 118 -10.11 1.35 -25.12
N PRO A 119 -9.37 1.52 -26.22
CA PRO A 119 -8.95 2.85 -26.69
C PRO A 119 -10.09 3.66 -27.33
N ALA A 120 -11.29 3.10 -27.44
CA ALA A 120 -12.46 3.77 -27.99
C ALA A 120 -12.99 4.91 -27.10
N MET A 121 -12.67 4.90 -25.80
CA MET A 121 -13.11 5.92 -24.83
C MET A 121 -11.93 6.77 -24.37
N PRO A 122 -12.11 8.09 -24.16
CA PRO A 122 -11.03 8.99 -23.77
C PRO A 122 -10.52 8.70 -22.35
N TYR A 123 -9.23 8.91 -22.12
CA TYR A 123 -8.55 8.64 -20.84
C TYR A 123 -9.25 9.26 -19.61
N TRP A 124 -9.69 10.53 -19.71
CA TRP A 124 -10.33 11.23 -18.58
C TRP A 124 -11.60 10.53 -18.08
N PHE A 125 -12.33 9.85 -18.98
CA PHE A 125 -13.55 9.12 -18.64
C PHE A 125 -13.23 7.94 -17.71
N TRP A 126 -12.18 7.18 -18.03
CA TRP A 126 -11.76 6.04 -17.21
C TRP A 126 -11.26 6.47 -15.82
N VAL A 127 -10.52 7.57 -15.74
CA VAL A 127 -10.07 8.13 -14.46
C VAL A 127 -11.26 8.58 -13.60
N MET A 128 -12.22 9.29 -14.20
CA MET A 128 -13.44 9.75 -13.50
C MET A 128 -14.30 8.56 -13.05
N LEU A 129 -14.43 7.52 -13.87
CA LEU A 129 -15.15 6.30 -13.53
C LEU A 129 -14.49 5.58 -12.35
N ALA A 130 -13.17 5.39 -12.39
CA ALA A 130 -12.42 4.74 -11.31
C ALA A 130 -12.54 5.53 -10.00
N ALA A 131 -12.36 6.86 -10.05
CA ALA A 131 -12.52 7.74 -8.90
C ALA A 131 -13.95 7.66 -8.33
N ALA A 132 -14.98 7.75 -9.17
CA ALA A 132 -16.38 7.67 -8.76
C ALA A 132 -16.71 6.32 -8.10
N LEU A 133 -16.23 5.20 -8.66
CA LEU A 133 -16.41 3.87 -8.08
C LEU A 133 -15.73 3.76 -6.71
N VAL A 134 -14.48 4.21 -6.59
CA VAL A 134 -13.76 4.21 -5.31
C VAL A 134 -14.50 5.07 -4.28
N THR A 135 -14.90 6.29 -4.64
CA THR A 135 -15.67 7.17 -3.74
C THR A 135 -16.99 6.54 -3.33
N LEU A 136 -17.72 5.92 -4.27
CA LEU A 136 -18.99 5.25 -3.99
C LEU A 136 -18.77 4.09 -3.01
N VAL A 137 -17.78 3.24 -3.24
CA VAL A 137 -17.44 2.15 -2.31
C VAL A 137 -17.03 2.68 -0.93
N ASN A 138 -16.31 3.79 -0.86
CA ASN A 138 -15.96 4.44 0.41
C ASN A 138 -17.20 5.00 1.13
N CYS A 139 -18.19 5.53 0.40
CA CYS A 139 -19.44 6.03 0.97
C CYS A 139 -20.39 4.90 1.43
N PHE A 140 -20.39 3.75 0.75
CA PHE A 140 -21.26 2.62 1.07
C PHE A 140 -20.55 1.60 1.98
N ARG A 141 -20.77 1.73 3.29
CA ARG A 141 -20.52 0.77 4.40
C ARG A 141 -19.32 -0.20 4.22
N ILE A 142 -18.23 0.14 4.93
CA ILE A 142 -16.97 -0.61 5.17
C ILE A 142 -17.14 -2.09 5.63
N GLN A 143 -18.35 -2.56 5.97
CA GLN A 143 -18.56 -3.92 6.49
C GLN A 143 -18.37 -5.04 5.44
N ILE A 144 -18.44 -4.73 4.14
CA ILE A 144 -18.21 -5.72 3.06
C ILE A 144 -16.70 -5.92 2.81
N LEU A 145 -15.86 -4.95 3.16
CA LEU A 145 -14.42 -4.97 2.87
C LEU A 145 -13.64 -5.97 3.75
N ALA A 146 -14.14 -6.29 4.95
CA ALA A 146 -13.48 -7.16 5.91
C ALA A 146 -13.44 -8.65 5.50
N ASN A 147 -14.39 -9.12 4.69
CA ASN A 147 -14.40 -10.50 4.17
C ASN A 147 -13.75 -10.62 2.78
N LEU A 148 -13.66 -9.52 2.02
CA LEU A 148 -12.98 -9.48 0.72
C LEU A 148 -11.46 -9.40 0.83
N SER A 149 -10.92 -8.84 1.92
CA SER A 149 -9.48 -8.64 2.10
C SER A 149 -8.66 -9.95 2.09
N LEU A 150 -9.23 -11.10 2.50
CA LEU A 150 -8.56 -12.40 2.33
C LEU A 150 -8.41 -12.78 0.84
N LEU A 151 -9.44 -12.56 0.02
CA LEU A 151 -9.37 -12.80 -1.43
C LEU A 151 -8.34 -11.88 -2.10
N PHE A 152 -8.30 -10.61 -1.69
CA PHE A 152 -7.30 -9.64 -2.15
C PHE A 152 -5.86 -9.97 -1.74
N VAL A 153 -5.63 -10.81 -0.73
CA VAL A 153 -4.29 -11.28 -0.36
C VAL A 153 -3.87 -12.50 -1.19
N PHE A 154 -4.78 -13.47 -1.37
CA PHE A 154 -4.44 -14.71 -2.05
C PHE A 154 -4.35 -14.56 -3.57
N ALA A 155 -5.25 -13.80 -4.20
CA ALA A 155 -5.26 -13.66 -5.66
C ALA A 155 -3.95 -13.07 -6.22
N PRO A 156 -3.36 -12.01 -5.64
CA PRO A 156 -2.08 -11.48 -6.10
C PRO A 156 -0.90 -12.44 -5.92
N ILE A 157 -0.88 -13.21 -4.83
CA ILE A 157 0.18 -14.20 -4.58
C ILE A 157 0.15 -15.29 -5.65
N VAL A 158 -1.05 -15.79 -5.99
CA VAL A 158 -1.21 -16.78 -7.06
C VAL A 158 -0.75 -16.21 -8.41
N LEU A 159 -1.16 -14.98 -8.73
CA LEU A 159 -0.78 -14.33 -10.00
C LEU A 159 0.74 -14.11 -10.09
N MET A 160 1.38 -13.72 -8.99
CA MET A 160 2.83 -13.61 -8.89
C MET A 160 3.54 -14.96 -9.12
N LEU A 161 3.04 -16.04 -8.52
CA LEU A 161 3.62 -17.38 -8.75
C LEU A 161 3.47 -17.83 -10.20
N VAL A 162 2.32 -17.55 -10.84
CA VAL A 162 2.11 -17.81 -12.27
C VAL A 162 3.06 -16.98 -13.12
N PHE A 163 3.25 -15.70 -12.82
CA PHE A 163 4.19 -14.84 -13.53
C PHE A 163 5.63 -15.36 -13.44
N ILE A 164 6.09 -15.72 -12.23
CA ILE A 164 7.42 -16.31 -12.03
C ILE A 164 7.56 -17.61 -12.83
N TYR A 165 6.55 -18.47 -12.80
CA TYR A 165 6.54 -19.71 -13.58
C TYR A 165 6.65 -19.45 -15.09
N LEU A 166 5.89 -18.49 -15.63
CA LEU A 166 5.93 -18.11 -17.04
C LEU A 166 7.29 -17.52 -17.42
N VAL A 167 7.90 -16.71 -16.55
CA VAL A 167 9.24 -16.14 -16.77
C VAL A 167 10.30 -17.25 -16.80
N ILE A 168 10.29 -18.18 -15.84
CA ILE A 168 11.24 -19.32 -15.82
C ILE A 168 11.07 -20.18 -17.08
N LYS A 169 9.84 -20.43 -17.50
CA LYS A 169 9.56 -21.20 -18.72
C LYS A 169 9.95 -20.44 -19.99
N GLY A 170 9.74 -19.12 -20.02
CA GLY A 170 10.04 -18.25 -21.16
C GLY A 170 11.54 -17.94 -21.32
N ILE A 171 12.33 -17.98 -20.26
CA ILE A 171 13.80 -17.92 -20.31
C ILE A 171 14.40 -19.26 -20.81
N GLY A 172 13.59 -20.31 -20.90
CA GLY A 172 13.98 -21.65 -21.37
C GLY A 172 13.88 -21.89 -22.89
N THR A 173 13.56 -20.87 -23.70
CA THR A 173 13.49 -20.94 -25.18
C THR A 173 14.12 -19.71 -25.80
#